data_AF-A0A3R9P325-F1
#
_entry.id   AF-A0A3R9P325-F1
#
_cell.length_a   1.000
_cell.length_b   1.000
_cell.length_c   1.000
_cell.angle_alpha   90.00
_cell.angle_beta   90.00
_cell.angle_gamma   90.00
#
_symmetry.space_group_name_H-M   'P 1'
#
loop_
_entity.id
_entity.type
_entity.pdbx_description
1 polymer ?
#
loop_
_entity_poly.entity_id
_entity_poly.type
_entity_poly.pdbx_seq_one_letter_code
_entity_poly.pdbx_strand_id
1 'polypeptide(L)'
;MNMTALRNDLSVRSKNGIPFISSAFVVWSIFLIIYLSPTSLALKNIMTFYCTGIMFPIAILFAKFTKSEWKSNDNPIGILGLYINLAQLMYFPMIFWMFANSPTHMLVFFAIITGAHLFPYGWFYNTNVYTIMAPVMAIGISIVGWKITEASLWLIPISMMVMLTFLIIFLYLDYKRKVLIYAPLEGDKPSIIQ
;
A
#
# COMPACT_ATOMS: atom_id res chain seq x y z
N MET A 1 25.62 -2.40 10.89
CA MET A 1 24.33 -2.20 11.60
C MET A 1 23.65 -3.55 11.77
N ASN A 2 22.98 -3.80 12.90
CA ASN A 2 22.18 -5.03 13.06
C ASN A 2 20.85 -4.92 12.28
N MET A 3 20.17 -6.05 12.05
CA MET A 3 18.96 -6.11 11.21
C MET A 3 17.85 -5.17 11.71
N THR A 4 17.64 -5.07 13.02
CA THR A 4 16.62 -4.20 13.60
C THR A 4 16.92 -2.71 13.34
N ALA A 5 18.19 -2.30 13.47
CA ALA A 5 18.61 -0.94 13.18
C ALA A 5 18.41 -0.59 11.70
N LEU A 6 18.73 -1.50 10.78
CA LEU A 6 18.52 -1.30 9.34
C LEU A 6 17.03 -1.10 9.00
N ARG A 7 16.14 -1.90 9.60
CA ARG A 7 14.69 -1.81 9.38
C ARG A 7 14.09 -0.52 9.98
N ASN A 8 14.58 -0.10 11.15
CA ASN A 8 14.16 1.15 11.79
C ASN A 8 14.64 2.38 10.99
N ASP A 9 15.86 2.35 10.45
CA ASP A 9 16.37 3.39 9.54
C ASP A 9 15.45 3.58 8.33
N LEU A 10 15.11 2.48 7.63
CA LEU A 10 14.15 2.51 6.51
C LEU A 10 12.78 3.05 6.94
N SER A 11 12.28 2.60 8.10
CA SER A 11 11.00 3.02 8.65
C SER A 11 10.94 4.53 8.89
N VAL A 12 12.00 5.13 9.43
CA VAL A 12 12.07 6.58 9.69
C VAL A 12 12.21 7.36 8.38
N ARG A 13 13.18 7.00 7.52
CA ARG A 13 13.49 7.72 6.27
C ARG A 13 12.36 7.65 5.25
N SER A 14 11.71 6.50 5.11
CA SER A 14 10.54 6.33 4.22
C SER A 14 9.21 6.67 4.87
N LYS A 15 9.20 7.08 6.15
CA LYS A 15 7.98 7.31 6.96
C LYS A 15 7.00 6.15 6.87
N ASN A 16 7.49 4.94 7.11
CA ASN A 16 6.73 3.69 7.03
C ASN A 16 6.03 3.44 5.67
N GLY A 17 6.49 4.09 4.60
CA GLY A 17 5.88 3.95 3.27
C GLY A 17 4.56 4.71 3.10
N ILE A 18 4.21 5.63 4.01
CA ILE A 18 2.98 6.45 3.94
C ILE A 18 2.75 7.06 2.55
N PRO A 19 3.76 7.59 1.81
CA PRO A 19 3.53 8.09 0.44
C PRO A 19 2.89 7.09 -0.52
N PHE A 20 3.27 5.81 -0.44
CA PHE A 20 2.70 4.75 -1.27
C PHE A 20 1.26 4.43 -0.84
N ILE A 21 0.99 4.40 0.48
CA ILE A 21 -0.35 4.14 1.01
C ILE A 21 -1.31 5.31 0.67
N SER A 22 -0.83 6.55 0.74
CA SER A 22 -1.56 7.74 0.30
C SER A 22 -1.84 7.71 -1.20
N SER A 23 -0.88 7.24 -2.01
CA SER A 23 -1.10 7.01 -3.44
C SER A 23 -2.18 5.96 -3.70
N ALA A 24 -2.13 4.84 -2.97
CA ALA A 24 -3.16 3.82 -3.03
C ALA A 24 -4.54 4.39 -2.70
N PHE A 25 -4.66 5.22 -1.65
CA PHE A 25 -5.93 5.89 -1.31
C PHE A 25 -6.49 6.70 -2.49
N VAL A 26 -5.65 7.44 -3.21
CA VAL A 26 -6.07 8.18 -4.41
C VAL A 26 -6.56 7.23 -5.51
N VAL A 27 -5.82 6.15 -5.78
CA VAL A 27 -6.22 5.16 -6.80
C VAL A 27 -7.54 4.47 -6.42
N TRP A 28 -7.74 4.09 -5.16
CA TRP A 28 -8.99 3.51 -4.67
C TRP A 28 -10.17 4.49 -4.72
N SER A 29 -9.91 5.79 -4.57
CA SER A 29 -10.91 6.84 -4.79
C SER A 29 -11.35 6.91 -6.27
N ILE A 30 -10.41 6.72 -7.20
CA ILE A 30 -10.74 6.63 -8.63
C ILE A 30 -11.54 5.35 -8.91
N PHE A 31 -11.19 4.23 -8.28
CA PHE A 31 -11.97 3.00 -8.41
C PHE A 31 -13.41 3.21 -7.93
N LEU A 32 -13.62 3.90 -6.81
CA LEU A 32 -14.97 4.25 -6.36
C LEU A 32 -15.77 4.99 -7.44
N ILE A 33 -15.17 6.01 -8.07
CA ILE A 33 -15.80 6.76 -9.16
C ILE A 33 -16.13 5.84 -10.35
N ILE A 34 -15.22 4.94 -10.72
CA ILE A 34 -15.43 3.96 -11.80
C ILE A 34 -16.62 3.04 -11.48
N TYR A 35 -16.69 2.47 -10.28
CA TYR A 35 -17.75 1.51 -9.93
C TYR A 35 -19.12 2.15 -9.68
N LEU A 36 -19.16 3.45 -9.36
CA LEU A 36 -20.40 4.25 -9.32
C LEU A 36 -20.87 4.69 -10.71
N SER A 37 -20.01 4.69 -11.73
CA SER A 37 -20.38 5.11 -13.08
C SER A 37 -21.39 4.15 -13.74
N PRO A 38 -22.29 4.64 -14.61
CA PRO A 38 -23.28 3.82 -15.32
C PRO A 38 -22.66 3.14 -16.57
N THR A 39 -21.55 2.45 -16.38
CA THR A 39 -20.82 1.72 -17.45
C THR A 39 -20.86 0.21 -17.24
N SER A 40 -20.54 -0.57 -18.27
CA SER A 40 -20.51 -2.03 -18.18
C SER A 40 -19.42 -2.52 -17.21
N LEU A 41 -19.68 -3.62 -16.51
CA LEU A 41 -18.71 -4.23 -15.59
C LEU A 41 -17.36 -4.53 -16.25
N ALA A 42 -17.36 -4.98 -17.50
CA ALA A 42 -16.14 -5.24 -18.25
C ALA A 42 -15.28 -3.97 -18.39
N LEU A 43 -15.91 -2.83 -18.74
CA LEU A 43 -15.19 -1.57 -18.86
C LEU A 43 -14.69 -1.07 -17.49
N LYS A 44 -15.50 -1.20 -16.44
CA LYS A 44 -15.09 -0.87 -15.06
C LYS A 44 -13.83 -1.64 -14.65
N ASN A 45 -13.81 -2.94 -14.92
CA ASN A 45 -12.67 -3.80 -14.64
C ASN A 45 -11.41 -3.40 -15.43
N ILE A 46 -11.54 -3.12 -16.74
CA ILE A 46 -10.41 -2.65 -17.57
C ILE A 46 -9.87 -1.31 -17.07
N MET A 47 -10.75 -0.35 -16.77
CA MET A 47 -10.36 0.96 -16.25
C MET A 47 -9.65 0.83 -14.89
N THR A 48 -10.13 -0.06 -14.02
CA THR A 48 -9.49 -0.37 -12.72
C THR A 48 -8.04 -0.75 -12.92
N PHE A 49 -7.76 -1.69 -13.83
CA PHE A 49 -6.39 -2.11 -14.15
C PHE A 49 -5.55 -0.97 -14.73
N TYR A 50 -6.07 -0.22 -15.70
CA TYR A 50 -5.35 0.89 -16.32
C TYR A 50 -4.93 1.94 -15.28
N CYS A 51 -5.84 2.27 -14.35
CA CYS A 51 -5.59 3.23 -13.27
C CYS A 51 -4.59 2.72 -12.21
N THR A 52 -4.16 1.47 -12.21
CA THR A 52 -3.07 1.06 -11.29
C THR A 52 -1.72 1.67 -11.69
N GLY A 53 -1.51 1.98 -12.98
CA GLY A 53 -0.24 2.51 -13.49
C GLY A 53 0.14 3.87 -12.93
N ILE A 54 -0.83 4.67 -12.47
CA ILE A 54 -0.57 5.99 -11.88
C ILE A 54 -0.12 5.92 -10.41
N MET A 55 -0.21 4.75 -9.76
CA MET A 55 0.11 4.59 -8.34
C MET A 55 1.56 4.97 -8.04
N PHE A 56 2.51 4.54 -8.88
CA PHE A 56 3.92 4.83 -8.66
C PHE A 56 4.27 6.32 -8.87
N PRO A 57 3.85 6.99 -9.97
CA PRO A 57 4.01 8.44 -10.12
C PRO A 57 3.44 9.26 -8.95
N ILE A 58 2.23 8.93 -8.48
CA ILE A 58 1.59 9.64 -7.35
C ILE A 58 2.34 9.37 -6.03
N ALA A 59 2.88 8.17 -5.83
CA ALA A 59 3.67 7.85 -4.64
C ALA A 59 4.97 8.68 -4.58
N ILE A 60 5.65 8.87 -5.72
CA ILE A 60 6.82 9.75 -5.82
C ILE A 60 6.44 11.19 -5.49
N LEU A 61 5.31 11.67 -6.01
CA LEU A 61 4.81 13.00 -5.72
C LEU A 61 4.55 13.20 -4.21
N PHE A 62 3.86 12.25 -3.56
CA PHE A 62 3.66 12.29 -2.12
C PHE A 62 4.98 12.22 -1.36
N ALA A 63 5.94 11.39 -1.79
CA ALA A 63 7.24 11.27 -1.14
C ALA A 63 8.00 12.61 -1.15
N LYS A 64 7.91 13.35 -2.27
CA LYS A 64 8.46 14.70 -2.37
C LYS A 64 7.77 15.66 -1.39
N PHE A 65 6.44 15.65 -1.32
CA PHE A 65 5.69 16.52 -0.40
C PHE A 65 5.96 16.21 1.08
N THR A 66 6.08 14.93 1.43
CA THR A 66 6.35 14.51 2.80
C THR A 66 7.83 14.52 3.13
N LYS A 67 8.74 14.83 2.20
CA LYS A 67 10.19 14.66 2.38
C LYS A 67 10.55 13.26 2.86
N SER A 68 9.94 12.25 2.24
CA SER A 68 10.22 10.83 2.49
C SER A 68 11.17 10.31 1.41
N GLU A 69 12.04 9.41 1.80
CA GLU A 69 12.83 8.65 0.84
C GLU A 69 12.06 7.43 0.34
N TRP A 70 11.93 7.33 -0.99
CA TRP A 70 11.33 6.16 -1.63
C TRP A 70 12.38 5.12 -2.07
N LYS A 71 13.66 5.53 -2.13
CA LYS A 71 14.84 4.69 -2.37
C LYS A 71 15.92 5.08 -1.39
N SER A 72 16.38 4.12 -0.59
CA SER A 72 17.52 4.29 0.33
C SER A 72 18.62 3.32 -0.08
N ASN A 73 19.42 3.73 -1.07
CA ASN A 73 20.42 2.87 -1.73
C ASN A 73 21.62 2.52 -0.83
N ASP A 74 21.85 3.32 0.21
CA ASP A 74 22.87 3.14 1.23
C ASP A 74 22.46 2.12 2.31
N ASN A 75 21.16 1.80 2.41
CA ASN A 75 20.68 0.74 3.28
C ASN A 75 20.65 -0.59 2.50
N PRO A 76 21.41 -1.63 2.94
CA PRO A 76 21.57 -2.88 2.17
C PRO A 76 20.27 -3.67 1.95
N ILE A 77 19.24 -3.44 2.78
CA ILE A 77 17.92 -4.06 2.60
C ILE A 77 16.91 -3.14 1.89
N GLY A 78 17.27 -1.89 1.57
CA GLY A 78 16.36 -0.91 0.95
C GLY A 78 15.77 -1.38 -0.37
N ILE A 79 16.54 -2.13 -1.18
CA ILE A 79 16.08 -2.69 -2.46
C ILE A 79 14.92 -3.70 -2.30
N LEU A 80 14.81 -4.34 -1.12
CA LEU A 80 13.73 -5.30 -0.87
C LEU A 80 12.35 -4.64 -0.95
N GLY A 81 12.23 -3.34 -0.64
CA GLY A 81 10.97 -2.62 -0.79
C GLY A 81 10.44 -2.62 -2.23
N LEU A 82 11.33 -2.63 -3.23
CA LEU A 82 10.96 -2.76 -4.64
C LEU A 82 10.51 -4.19 -4.95
N TYR A 83 11.28 -5.20 -4.52
CA TYR A 83 10.93 -6.61 -4.75
C TYR A 83 9.60 -6.99 -4.12
N ILE A 84 9.33 -6.51 -2.89
CA ILE A 84 8.05 -6.67 -2.23
C ILE A 84 6.97 -6.07 -3.14
N ASN A 85 7.06 -4.78 -3.50
CA ASN A 85 6.06 -4.14 -4.38
C ASN A 85 5.83 -4.90 -5.71
N LEU A 86 6.88 -5.42 -6.34
CA LEU A 86 6.78 -6.18 -7.59
C LEU A 86 6.14 -7.55 -7.40
N ALA A 87 6.29 -8.17 -6.22
CA ALA A 87 5.73 -9.49 -5.94
C ALA A 87 4.20 -9.53 -6.08
N GLN A 88 3.51 -8.40 -5.85
CA GLN A 88 2.05 -8.35 -6.03
C GLN A 88 1.62 -8.59 -7.49
N LEU A 89 2.48 -8.26 -8.45
CA LEU A 89 2.21 -8.46 -9.88
C LEU A 89 2.15 -9.96 -10.23
N MET A 90 2.77 -10.83 -9.41
CA MET A 90 2.72 -12.27 -9.61
C MET A 90 1.31 -12.85 -9.41
N TYR A 91 0.40 -12.10 -8.78
CA TYR A 91 -1.01 -12.48 -8.66
C TYR A 91 -1.87 -12.06 -9.85
N PHE A 92 -1.34 -11.30 -10.83
CA PHE A 92 -2.12 -10.83 -11.98
C PHE A 92 -2.71 -11.95 -12.84
N PRO A 93 -2.04 -13.10 -13.06
CA PRO A 93 -2.68 -14.24 -13.73
C PRO A 93 -3.99 -14.69 -13.08
N MET A 94 -4.06 -14.66 -11.74
CA MET A 94 -5.29 -14.96 -11.00
C MET A 94 -6.36 -13.89 -11.25
N ILE A 95 -5.99 -12.61 -11.25
CA ILE A 95 -6.94 -11.53 -11.54
C ILE A 95 -7.45 -11.61 -12.99
N PHE A 96 -6.60 -11.89 -13.97
CA PHE A 96 -7.02 -12.05 -15.37
C PHE A 96 -7.94 -13.27 -15.54
N TRP A 97 -7.66 -14.37 -14.84
CA TRP A 97 -8.58 -15.52 -14.81
C TRP A 97 -9.95 -15.14 -14.24
N MET A 98 -9.98 -14.35 -13.15
CA MET A 98 -11.23 -13.84 -12.58
C MET A 98 -11.94 -12.87 -13.52
N PHE A 99 -11.22 -11.99 -14.19
CA PHE A 99 -11.81 -11.09 -15.18
C PHE A 99 -12.56 -11.88 -16.27
N ALA A 100 -11.99 -13.01 -16.73
CA ALA A 100 -12.59 -13.85 -17.76
C ALA A 100 -13.75 -14.73 -17.25
N ASN A 101 -13.63 -15.31 -16.04
CA ASN A 101 -14.56 -16.35 -15.56
C ASN A 101 -15.50 -15.90 -14.44
N SER A 102 -15.16 -14.82 -13.72
CA SER A 102 -15.90 -14.31 -12.57
C SER A 102 -15.70 -12.79 -12.42
N PRO A 103 -16.15 -11.99 -13.40
CA PRO A 103 -15.82 -10.57 -13.51
C PRO A 103 -16.28 -9.75 -12.29
N THR A 104 -17.36 -10.16 -11.62
CA THR A 104 -17.86 -9.53 -10.39
C THR A 104 -16.88 -9.69 -9.22
N HIS A 105 -16.15 -10.80 -9.15
CA HIS A 105 -15.23 -11.08 -8.04
C HIS A 105 -13.81 -10.55 -8.28
N MET A 106 -13.50 -10.13 -9.53
CA MET A 106 -12.19 -9.59 -9.88
C MET A 106 -11.75 -8.47 -8.92
N LEU A 107 -12.62 -7.48 -8.67
CA LEU A 107 -12.33 -6.36 -7.79
C LEU A 107 -12.14 -6.79 -6.32
N VAL A 108 -12.94 -7.75 -5.86
CA VAL A 108 -12.85 -8.30 -4.49
C VAL A 108 -11.48 -8.92 -4.28
N PHE A 109 -11.04 -9.80 -5.18
CA PHE A 109 -9.74 -10.45 -5.07
C PHE A 109 -8.58 -9.48 -5.27
N PHE A 110 -8.76 -8.48 -6.15
CA PHE A 110 -7.79 -7.39 -6.28
C PHE A 110 -7.58 -6.65 -4.94
N ALA A 111 -8.68 -6.34 -4.23
CA ALA A 111 -8.64 -5.72 -2.91
C ALA A 111 -8.02 -6.64 -1.84
N ILE A 112 -8.37 -7.94 -1.83
CA ILE A 112 -7.78 -8.93 -0.91
C ILE A 112 -6.27 -9.02 -1.11
N ILE A 113 -5.81 -9.17 -2.36
CA ILE A 113 -4.39 -9.22 -2.70
C ILE A 113 -3.69 -7.94 -2.27
N THR A 114 -4.28 -6.77 -2.56
CA THR A 114 -3.73 -5.48 -2.13
C THR A 114 -3.54 -5.42 -0.61
N GLY A 115 -4.55 -5.81 0.17
CA GLY A 115 -4.47 -5.83 1.64
C GLY A 115 -3.45 -6.83 2.17
N ALA A 116 -3.49 -8.08 1.68
CA ALA A 116 -2.57 -9.14 2.09
C ALA A 116 -1.11 -8.84 1.73
N HIS A 117 -0.89 -8.21 0.57
CA HIS A 117 0.42 -7.79 0.09
C HIS A 117 1.14 -6.85 1.06
N LEU A 118 0.41 -6.12 1.91
CA LEU A 118 1.00 -5.22 2.89
C LEU A 118 1.66 -5.96 4.08
N PHE A 119 1.41 -7.26 4.26
CA PHE A 119 1.90 -8.02 5.41
C PHE A 119 3.44 -8.02 5.58
N PRO A 120 4.25 -8.25 4.53
CA PRO A 120 5.71 -8.24 4.64
C PRO A 120 6.28 -6.89 5.07
N TYR A 121 5.53 -5.79 4.88
CA TYR A 121 5.97 -4.46 5.32
C TYR A 121 6.03 -4.32 6.84
N GLY A 122 5.33 -5.18 7.59
CA GLY A 122 5.47 -5.22 9.05
C GLY A 122 6.85 -5.69 9.48
N TRP A 123 7.38 -6.69 8.76
CA TRP A 123 8.80 -7.02 8.89
C TRP A 123 9.64 -5.88 8.30
N PHE A 124 9.47 -5.48 7.05
CA PHE A 124 10.36 -4.51 6.38
C PHE A 124 10.59 -3.21 7.17
N TYR A 125 9.52 -2.62 7.72
CA TYR A 125 9.57 -1.38 8.50
C TYR A 125 9.60 -1.59 10.02
N ASN A 126 9.75 -2.83 10.49
CA ASN A 126 9.74 -3.18 11.91
C ASN A 126 8.55 -2.56 12.67
N THR A 127 7.34 -2.86 12.20
CA THR A 127 6.09 -2.31 12.74
C THR A 127 4.99 -3.36 12.80
N ASN A 128 4.28 -3.42 13.92
CA ASN A 128 3.13 -4.30 14.06
C ASN A 128 1.91 -3.81 13.28
N VAL A 129 1.89 -2.53 12.88
CA VAL A 129 0.75 -1.92 12.21
C VAL A 129 0.42 -2.67 10.91
N TYR A 130 1.40 -2.92 10.05
CA TYR A 130 1.19 -3.71 8.83
C TYR A 130 0.86 -5.17 9.11
N THR A 131 1.53 -5.81 10.07
CA THR A 131 1.29 -7.21 10.45
C THR A 131 -0.15 -7.45 10.90
N ILE A 132 -0.77 -6.46 11.56
CA ILE A 132 -2.17 -6.53 12.02
C ILE A 132 -3.13 -6.06 10.93
N MET A 133 -2.86 -4.92 10.27
CA MET A 133 -3.79 -4.34 9.31
C MET A 133 -3.91 -5.17 8.03
N ALA A 134 -2.85 -5.83 7.56
CA ALA A 134 -2.91 -6.66 6.35
C ALA A 134 -3.95 -7.80 6.44
N PRO A 135 -3.97 -8.66 7.48
CA PRO A 135 -5.02 -9.65 7.64
C PRO A 135 -6.40 -9.03 7.92
N VAL A 136 -6.48 -7.93 8.67
CA VAL A 136 -7.76 -7.20 8.86
C VAL A 136 -8.34 -6.74 7.52
N MET A 137 -7.50 -6.21 6.62
CA MET A 137 -7.91 -5.79 5.30
C MET A 137 -8.34 -6.98 4.44
N ALA A 138 -7.53 -8.03 4.36
CA ALA A 138 -7.84 -9.21 3.56
C ALA A 138 -9.13 -9.92 4.02
N ILE A 139 -9.27 -10.15 5.32
CA ILE A 139 -10.45 -10.79 5.91
C ILE A 139 -11.66 -9.86 5.83
N GLY A 140 -11.50 -8.57 6.14
CA GLY A 140 -12.56 -7.58 6.09
C GLY A 140 -13.16 -7.45 4.68
N ILE A 141 -12.31 -7.38 3.65
CA ILE A 141 -12.77 -7.37 2.26
C ILE A 141 -13.42 -8.70 1.88
N SER A 142 -12.90 -9.84 2.34
CA SER A 142 -13.53 -11.14 2.09
C SER A 142 -14.95 -11.21 2.64
N ILE A 143 -15.19 -10.64 3.83
CA ILE A 143 -16.52 -10.55 4.45
C ILE A 143 -17.44 -9.64 3.63
N VAL A 144 -16.98 -8.44 3.25
CA VAL A 144 -17.77 -7.51 2.41
C VAL A 144 -18.07 -8.12 1.04
N GLY A 145 -17.10 -8.82 0.47
CA GLY A 145 -17.18 -9.44 -0.85
C GLY A 145 -18.00 -10.73 -0.91
N TRP A 146 -18.35 -11.34 0.22
CA TRP A 146 -18.87 -12.72 0.26
C TRP A 146 -20.17 -12.94 -0.53
N LYS A 147 -21.07 -11.95 -0.52
CA LYS A 147 -22.33 -11.95 -1.28
C LYS A 147 -22.48 -10.70 -2.14
N ILE A 148 -21.35 -10.16 -2.61
CA ILE A 148 -21.37 -8.92 -3.38
C ILE A 148 -22.05 -9.14 -4.73
N THR A 149 -22.90 -8.20 -5.12
CA THR A 149 -23.51 -8.14 -6.45
C THR A 149 -22.90 -6.97 -7.22
N GLU A 150 -23.09 -6.97 -8.55
CA GLU A 150 -22.60 -5.89 -9.42
C GLU A 150 -23.05 -4.50 -8.95
N ALA A 151 -24.32 -4.36 -8.54
CA ALA A 151 -24.90 -3.11 -8.06
C ALA A 151 -24.24 -2.58 -6.77
N SER A 152 -23.59 -3.45 -6.02
CA SER A 152 -22.96 -3.15 -4.72
C SER A 152 -21.43 -3.14 -4.76
N LEU A 153 -20.80 -3.33 -5.93
CA LEU A 153 -19.33 -3.43 -6.04
C LEU A 153 -18.57 -2.20 -5.55
N TRP A 154 -19.21 -1.03 -5.54
CA TRP A 154 -18.67 0.21 -4.99
C TRP A 154 -18.37 0.13 -3.48
N LEU A 155 -18.94 -0.84 -2.75
CA LEU A 155 -18.61 -1.09 -1.34
C LEU A 155 -17.15 -1.53 -1.14
N ILE A 156 -16.55 -2.20 -2.12
CA ILE A 156 -15.16 -2.64 -2.06
C ILE A 156 -14.18 -1.46 -2.01
N PRO A 157 -14.19 -0.50 -2.97
CA PRO A 157 -13.30 0.64 -2.92
C PRO A 157 -13.57 1.54 -1.71
N ILE A 158 -14.83 1.73 -1.28
CA ILE A 158 -15.13 2.44 -0.03
C ILE A 158 -14.50 1.75 1.19
N SER A 159 -14.64 0.43 1.29
CA SER A 159 -14.05 -0.33 2.40
C SER A 159 -12.52 -0.21 2.41
N MET A 160 -11.89 -0.30 1.24
CA MET A 160 -10.44 -0.10 1.09
C MET A 160 -10.02 1.31 1.50
N MET A 161 -10.74 2.36 1.07
CA MET A 161 -10.45 3.74 1.47
C MET A 161 -10.48 3.91 3.00
N VAL A 162 -11.52 3.40 3.66
CA VAL A 162 -11.64 3.46 5.13
C VAL A 162 -10.46 2.75 5.80
N MET A 163 -10.15 1.52 5.38
CA MET A 163 -9.04 0.75 5.95
C MET A 163 -7.67 1.41 5.70
N LEU A 164 -7.46 1.98 4.51
CA LEU A 164 -6.25 2.71 4.15
C LEU A 164 -6.10 3.99 4.99
N THR A 165 -7.19 4.70 5.29
CA THR A 165 -7.16 5.85 6.20
C THR A 165 -6.70 5.44 7.60
N PHE A 166 -7.26 4.37 8.17
CA PHE A 166 -6.80 3.84 9.46
C PHE A 166 -5.34 3.42 9.41
N LEU A 167 -4.92 2.74 8.34
CA LEU A 167 -3.54 2.35 8.14
C LEU A 167 -2.60 3.57 8.10
N ILE A 168 -2.92 4.61 7.34
CA ILE A 168 -2.13 5.85 7.27
C ILE A 168 -1.98 6.49 8.66
N ILE A 169 -3.09 6.58 9.42
CA ILE A 169 -3.08 7.16 10.78
C ILE A 169 -2.16 6.35 11.69
N PHE A 170 -2.32 5.02 11.74
CA PHE A 170 -1.50 4.18 12.62
C PHE A 170 -0.02 4.15 12.22
N LEU A 171 0.29 4.14 10.92
CA LEU A 171 1.67 4.23 10.45
C LEU A 171 2.31 5.57 10.77
N TYR A 172 1.54 6.66 10.72
CA TYR A 172 2.02 7.99 11.11
C TYR A 172 2.35 8.06 12.59
N LEU A 173 1.48 7.51 13.45
CA LEU A 173 1.72 7.41 14.89
C LEU A 173 2.97 6.57 15.21
N ASP A 174 3.10 5.41 14.57
CA ASP A 174 4.29 4.54 14.71
C ASP A 174 5.57 5.24 14.25
N TYR A 175 5.53 5.93 13.11
CA TYR A 175 6.63 6.74 12.59
C TYR A 175 7.05 7.81 13.60
N LYS A 176 6.10 8.58 14.14
CA LYS A 176 6.38 9.63 15.12
C LYS A 176 7.07 9.08 16.37
N ARG A 177 6.60 7.94 16.88
CA ARG A 177 7.25 7.24 18.00
C ARG A 177 8.69 6.84 17.65
N LYS A 178 8.94 6.28 16.47
CA LYS A 178 10.28 5.84 16.05
C LYS A 178 11.25 7.00 15.83
N VAL A 179 10.78 8.13 15.32
CA VAL A 179 11.62 9.34 15.21
C VAL A 179 12.16 9.73 16.58
N LEU A 180 11.33 9.74 17.63
CA LEU A 180 11.78 10.12 18.98
C LEU A 180 12.84 9.17 19.55
N ILE A 181 12.79 7.89 19.17
CA ILE A 181 13.69 6.86 19.71
C ILE A 181 14.98 6.75 18.88
N TYR A 182 14.89 6.86 17.56
CA TYR A 182 15.97 6.49 16.64
C TYR A 182 16.54 7.66 15.83
N ALA A 183 15.84 8.79 15.69
CA ALA A 183 16.38 9.98 15.02
C ALA A 183 17.45 10.77 15.83
N PRO A 184 17.52 10.72 17.18
CA PRO A 184 18.60 11.39 17.92
C PRO A 184 20.01 10.86 17.60
N LEU A 185 20.13 9.72 16.92
CA LEU A 185 21.41 9.08 16.60
C LEU A 185 22.10 9.68 15.37
N GLU A 186 21.46 10.62 14.64
CA GLU A 186 22.06 11.30 13.49
C GLU A 186 22.85 12.57 13.85
N GLY A 187 22.88 12.97 15.13
CA GLY A 187 23.66 14.12 15.61
C GLY A 187 25.18 13.93 15.58
N ASP A 188 25.68 12.75 15.18
CA ASP A 188 27.11 12.40 15.19
C ASP A 188 27.67 12.08 13.80
N LYS A 189 26.96 12.46 12.72
CA LYS A 189 27.56 12.46 11.37
C LYS A 189 28.42 13.72 11.24
N PRO A 190 29.76 13.62 11.12
CA PRO A 190 30.59 14.79 10.89
C PRO A 190 30.14 15.47 9.59
N SER A 191 30.01 16.79 9.65
CA SER A 191 29.71 17.64 8.51
C SER A 191 30.78 17.46 7.43
N ILE A 192 30.54 16.57 6.48
CA ILE A 192 31.29 16.56 5.23
C ILE A 192 30.47 17.36 4.22
N ILE A 193 30.55 18.68 4.38
CA ILE A 193 30.37 19.63 3.29
C ILE A 193 31.65 20.47 3.28
N GLN A 194 32.58 20.06 2.43
CA GLN A 194 33.45 20.97 1.67
C GLN A 194 33.07 20.80 0.20
#